data_AF-M3ECF7-F1
#
_entry.id   AF-M3ECF7-F1
#
_cell.length_a   1.000
_cell.length_b   1.000
_cell.length_c   1.000
_cell.angle_alpha   90.00
_cell.angle_beta   90.00
_cell.angle_gamma   90.00
#
_symmetry.space_group_name_H-M   'P 1'
#
loop_
_entity.id
_entity.type
_entity.pdbx_description
1 polymer ?
#
loop_
_entity_poly.entity_id
_entity_poly.type
_entity_poly.pdbx_seq_one_letter_code
_entity_poly.pdbx_strand_id
1 'polypeptide(L)'
;MSTGTGTPAPRGGTRPQGTTQGMELPSVPVPLSRLVLGTMTFGDTVDRAGAADMLDAALDSGLTGVDTANGYAGGESERILAELLPGRRDRIVLATKAGIPHPDQGEHAPLSPAGLRAALTGSLKRLGTDHVDLFYLHQPDRRTPLADTLATVAEFAAEGKIRALGVSNHAAWQIAELTRTAEETGAPRPVIAQQLHNLLARRIEEEYTEYAAVSGLRTMVYNPLGGGLLTGRHRFGTDPATGRFGDSELAAMYKQRYWNEDLFAAVAQLTAIAEGAGLPLTELALRWLLDRPSTDALLLGGSQVEHLRANIAAAQAGPLPADVTEACDAVGAALRGPMPAYNR
;
A
#
# COMPACT_ATOMS: atom_id res chain seq x y z
N MET A 1 27.74 21.93 -42.93
CA MET A 1 26.58 22.55 -42.27
C MET A 1 25.45 21.53 -42.29
N SER A 2 25.18 20.88 -41.15
CA SER A 2 24.02 20.00 -41.00
C SER A 2 23.47 20.27 -39.60
N THR A 3 22.40 21.06 -39.55
CA THR A 3 21.69 21.45 -38.34
C THR A 3 20.63 20.39 -38.06
N GLY A 4 20.97 19.42 -37.20
CA GLY A 4 20.01 18.47 -36.65
C GLY A 4 19.10 19.18 -35.65
N THR A 5 17.83 19.33 -36.00
CA THR A 5 16.76 19.84 -35.15
C THR A 5 16.47 18.82 -34.05
N GLY A 6 16.95 19.09 -32.84
CA GLY A 6 16.59 18.33 -31.65
C GLY A 6 15.14 18.62 -31.25
N THR A 7 14.30 17.60 -31.30
CA THR A 7 12.96 17.62 -30.69
C THR A 7 13.14 17.71 -29.16
N PRO A 8 12.51 18.67 -28.46
CA PRO A 8 12.62 18.73 -27.01
C PRO A 8 11.84 17.57 -26.39
N ALA A 9 12.45 16.93 -25.38
CA ALA A 9 11.77 15.98 -24.51
C ALA A 9 10.54 16.63 -23.86
N PRO A 10 9.42 15.91 -23.70
CA PRO A 10 8.22 16.47 -23.07
C PRO A 10 8.55 16.79 -21.61
N ARG A 11 8.42 18.08 -21.25
CA ARG A 11 8.45 18.52 -19.86
C ARG A 11 7.28 17.86 -19.13
N GLY A 12 7.57 17.24 -17.99
CA GLY A 12 6.60 16.55 -17.14
C GLY A 12 5.35 17.39 -16.93
N GLY A 13 4.22 16.87 -17.41
CA GLY A 13 2.93 17.46 -17.16
C GLY A 13 2.63 17.37 -15.67
N THR A 14 2.42 18.52 -15.04
CA THR A 14 1.81 18.60 -13.71
C THR A 14 0.43 17.93 -13.78
N ARG A 15 0.25 16.83 -13.04
CA ARG A 15 -1.06 16.20 -12.86
C ARG A 15 -2.04 17.25 -12.31
N PRO A 16 -3.30 17.28 -12.76
CA PRO A 16 -4.29 18.22 -12.23
C PRO A 16 -4.43 18.01 -10.72
N GLN A 17 -4.08 19.05 -9.96
CA GLN A 17 -4.38 19.13 -8.54
C GLN A 17 -5.89 19.19 -8.38
N GLY A 18 -6.46 18.29 -7.57
CA GLY A 18 -7.80 18.49 -7.01
C GLY A 18 -8.94 17.63 -7.54
N THR A 19 -8.73 16.39 -7.97
CA THR A 19 -9.86 15.45 -8.03
C THR A 19 -9.79 14.44 -6.89
N THR A 20 -10.80 14.51 -6.04
CA THR A 20 -11.27 13.44 -5.14
C THR A 20 -11.80 12.22 -5.91
N GLN A 21 -11.75 12.24 -7.25
CA GLN A 21 -12.20 11.15 -8.10
C GLN A 21 -11.23 9.97 -8.00
N GLY A 22 -11.80 8.79 -7.81
CA GLY A 22 -11.06 7.55 -7.83
C GLY A 22 -10.34 7.32 -9.16
N MET A 23 -9.32 6.49 -9.09
CA MET A 23 -8.52 6.00 -10.20
C MET A 23 -9.25 4.89 -10.94
N GLU A 24 -9.39 5.02 -12.25
CA GLU A 24 -9.78 3.89 -13.09
C GLU A 24 -8.64 2.87 -13.18
N LEU A 25 -8.95 1.62 -12.91
CA LEU A 25 -8.07 0.48 -13.16
C LEU A 25 -8.63 -0.32 -14.34
N PRO A 26 -7.81 -0.75 -15.30
CA PRO A 26 -8.26 -1.58 -16.42
C PRO A 26 -9.05 -2.80 -15.93
N SER A 27 -10.18 -3.08 -16.59
CA SER A 27 -11.06 -4.23 -16.30
C SER A 27 -11.77 -4.23 -14.93
N VAL A 28 -11.57 -3.20 -14.10
CA VAL A 28 -12.25 -3.02 -12.81
C VAL A 28 -13.45 -2.07 -13.00
N PRO A 29 -14.68 -2.47 -12.63
CA PRO A 29 -15.89 -1.70 -12.93
C PRO A 29 -16.09 -0.46 -12.05
N VAL A 30 -15.45 -0.42 -10.88
CA VAL A 30 -15.54 0.69 -9.92
C VAL A 30 -14.19 1.38 -9.83
N PRO A 31 -14.11 2.73 -9.91
CA PRO A 31 -12.86 3.44 -9.69
C PRO A 31 -12.32 3.19 -8.28
N LEU A 32 -11.01 2.96 -8.16
CA LEU A 32 -10.31 2.84 -6.88
C LEU A 32 -10.19 4.22 -6.23
N SER A 33 -10.82 4.43 -5.08
CA SER A 33 -10.70 5.68 -4.33
C SER A 33 -9.25 5.98 -3.93
N ARG A 34 -8.93 7.27 -3.86
CA ARG A 34 -7.58 7.74 -3.46
C ARG A 34 -7.20 7.31 -2.04
N LEU A 35 -8.16 7.12 -1.15
CA LEU A 35 -7.95 6.51 0.15
C LEU A 35 -8.49 5.07 0.10
N VAL A 36 -7.76 4.13 0.69
CA VAL A 36 -8.10 2.70 0.66
C VAL A 36 -8.11 2.18 2.07
N LEU A 37 -9.13 1.39 2.43
CA LEU A 37 -9.19 0.74 3.73
C LEU A 37 -8.28 -0.50 3.73
N GLY A 38 -7.22 -0.45 4.53
CA GLY A 38 -6.37 -1.60 4.81
C GLY A 38 -6.86 -2.38 6.01
N THR A 39 -6.97 -3.70 5.87
CA THR A 39 -7.64 -4.56 6.86
C THR A 39 -6.68 -5.46 7.63
N MET A 40 -5.38 -5.17 7.61
CA MET A 40 -4.34 -5.99 8.27
C MET A 40 -4.57 -6.23 9.77
N THR A 41 -5.31 -5.35 10.44
CA THR A 41 -5.63 -5.44 11.87
C THR A 41 -6.87 -6.28 12.17
N PHE A 42 -7.69 -6.61 11.17
CA PHE A 42 -8.93 -7.35 11.36
C PHE A 42 -8.61 -8.82 11.70
N GLY A 43 -9.09 -9.29 12.85
CA GLY A 43 -8.76 -10.59 13.42
C GLY A 43 -7.47 -10.62 14.25
N ASP A 44 -6.73 -9.51 14.32
CA ASP A 44 -5.58 -9.32 15.22
C ASP A 44 -5.99 -8.38 16.36
N THR A 45 -5.82 -7.08 16.15
CA THR A 45 -6.13 -6.04 17.15
C THR A 45 -7.52 -5.44 17.01
N VAL A 46 -8.28 -5.85 15.98
CA VAL A 46 -9.66 -5.42 15.69
C VAL A 46 -10.52 -6.65 15.53
N ASP A 47 -11.56 -6.78 16.34
CA ASP A 47 -12.54 -7.85 16.22
C ASP A 47 -13.53 -7.60 15.07
N ARG A 48 -14.46 -8.55 14.85
CA ARG A 48 -15.45 -8.46 13.78
C ARG A 48 -16.34 -7.21 13.89
N ALA A 49 -16.71 -6.81 15.12
CA ALA A 49 -17.60 -5.66 15.34
C ALA A 49 -16.87 -4.36 14.98
N GLY A 50 -15.64 -4.18 15.48
CA GLY A 50 -14.81 -3.03 15.11
C GLY A 50 -14.48 -3.00 13.61
N ALA A 51 -14.28 -4.17 12.98
CA ALA A 51 -14.09 -4.27 11.54
C ALA A 51 -15.33 -3.79 10.75
N ALA A 52 -16.53 -4.11 11.24
CA ALA A 52 -17.78 -3.63 10.65
C ALA A 52 -17.88 -2.10 10.75
N ASP A 53 -17.63 -1.52 11.93
CA ASP A 53 -17.67 -0.07 12.14
C ASP A 53 -16.64 0.66 11.26
N MET A 54 -15.45 0.09 11.10
CA MET A 54 -14.40 0.65 10.23
C MET A 54 -14.77 0.55 8.75
N LEU A 55 -15.35 -0.57 8.31
CA LEU A 55 -15.83 -0.72 6.93
C LEU A 55 -16.96 0.26 6.62
N ASP A 56 -17.95 0.37 7.52
CA ASP A 56 -19.06 1.32 7.40
C ASP A 56 -18.52 2.76 7.30
N ALA A 57 -17.63 3.17 8.21
CA ALA A 57 -17.03 4.50 8.18
C ALA A 57 -16.26 4.80 6.88
N ALA A 58 -15.54 3.81 6.34
CA ALA A 58 -14.83 3.97 5.06
C ALA A 58 -15.80 4.15 3.89
N LEU A 59 -16.81 3.28 3.78
CA LEU A 59 -17.77 3.32 2.68
C LEU A 59 -18.67 4.56 2.74
N ASP A 60 -19.10 4.97 3.93
CA ASP A 60 -19.88 6.20 4.14
C ASP A 60 -19.08 7.46 3.77
N SER A 61 -17.76 7.40 3.86
CA SER A 61 -16.84 8.47 3.43
C SER A 61 -16.52 8.41 1.93
N GLY A 62 -17.13 7.48 1.18
CA GLY A 62 -16.96 7.32 -0.26
C GLY A 62 -15.71 6.55 -0.68
N LEU A 63 -15.03 5.85 0.23
CA LEU A 63 -13.95 4.94 -0.16
C LEU A 63 -14.55 3.72 -0.88
N THR A 64 -13.88 3.28 -1.94
CA THR A 64 -14.24 2.09 -2.72
C THR A 64 -13.18 1.00 -2.59
N GLY A 65 -11.94 1.32 -2.21
CA GLY A 65 -10.87 0.33 -2.06
C GLY A 65 -10.90 -0.39 -0.70
N VAL A 66 -10.89 -1.72 -0.74
CA VAL A 66 -10.69 -2.61 0.43
C VAL A 66 -9.52 -3.54 0.15
N ASP A 67 -8.44 -3.42 0.92
CA ASP A 67 -7.20 -4.16 0.75
C ASP A 67 -6.95 -5.12 1.92
N THR A 68 -6.94 -6.41 1.60
CA THR A 68 -6.64 -7.53 2.50
C THR A 68 -5.49 -8.37 1.94
N ALA A 69 -5.12 -9.46 2.59
CA ALA A 69 -4.18 -10.46 2.06
C ALA A 69 -4.46 -11.83 2.67
N ASN A 70 -4.06 -12.89 1.97
CA ASN A 70 -4.18 -14.26 2.45
C ASN A 70 -3.55 -14.47 3.85
N GLY A 71 -2.41 -13.83 4.12
CA GLY A 71 -1.70 -13.96 5.39
C GLY A 71 -2.08 -12.96 6.48
N TYR A 72 -3.04 -12.05 6.27
CA TYR A 72 -3.45 -11.11 7.32
C TYR A 72 -4.22 -11.85 8.42
N ALA A 73 -3.73 -11.78 9.65
CA ALA A 73 -4.25 -12.49 10.82
C ALA A 73 -4.52 -13.99 10.54
N GLY A 74 -3.59 -14.68 9.87
CA GLY A 74 -3.76 -16.10 9.51
C GLY A 74 -4.97 -16.37 8.59
N GLY A 75 -5.35 -15.39 7.77
CA GLY A 75 -6.51 -15.44 6.88
C GLY A 75 -7.82 -14.95 7.53
N GLU A 76 -7.81 -14.56 8.81
CA GLU A 76 -9.02 -14.13 9.50
C GLU A 76 -9.59 -12.82 8.97
N SER A 77 -8.73 -11.89 8.53
CA SER A 77 -9.15 -10.65 7.85
C SER A 77 -10.06 -10.94 6.64
N GLU A 78 -9.74 -11.97 5.84
CA GLU A 78 -10.56 -12.38 4.69
C GLU A 78 -11.89 -13.00 5.12
N ARG A 79 -11.92 -13.79 6.21
CA ARG A 79 -13.16 -14.39 6.74
C ARG A 79 -14.11 -13.34 7.30
N ILE A 80 -13.58 -12.39 8.08
CA ILE A 80 -14.35 -11.25 8.59
C ILE A 80 -14.97 -10.47 7.42
N LEU A 81 -14.18 -10.18 6.38
CA LEU A 81 -14.70 -9.47 5.20
C LEU A 81 -15.80 -10.25 4.46
N ALA A 82 -15.71 -11.58 4.37
CA ALA A 82 -16.75 -12.40 3.75
C ALA A 82 -18.11 -12.25 4.43
N GLU A 83 -18.13 -12.00 5.74
CA GLU A 83 -19.37 -11.75 6.49
C GLU A 83 -19.90 -10.32 6.34
N LEU A 84 -19.05 -9.37 5.97
CA LEU A 84 -19.37 -7.93 5.94
C LEU A 84 -19.65 -7.38 4.53
N LEU A 85 -19.09 -8.01 3.49
CA LEU A 85 -19.23 -7.58 2.09
C LEU A 85 -20.55 -7.94 1.37
N PRO A 86 -21.39 -8.91 1.81
CA PRO A 86 -22.67 -9.20 1.15
C PRO A 86 -23.53 -7.94 0.98
N GLY A 87 -24.06 -7.73 -0.24
CA GLY A 87 -24.84 -6.54 -0.60
C GLY A 87 -24.02 -5.28 -0.90
N ARG A 88 -22.69 -5.33 -0.75
CA ARG A 88 -21.78 -4.18 -0.95
C ARG A 88 -20.64 -4.48 -1.94
N ARG A 89 -20.42 -5.75 -2.29
CA ARG A 89 -19.33 -6.25 -3.15
C ARG A 89 -19.17 -5.49 -4.47
N ASP A 90 -20.26 -5.16 -5.14
CA ASP A 90 -20.25 -4.49 -6.45
C ASP A 90 -19.92 -2.99 -6.38
N ARG A 91 -19.81 -2.44 -5.16
CA ARG A 91 -19.48 -1.01 -4.91
C ARG A 91 -18.02 -0.81 -4.55
N ILE A 92 -17.23 -1.89 -4.46
CA ILE A 92 -15.86 -1.83 -3.99
C ILE A 92 -14.89 -2.44 -4.99
N VAL A 93 -13.63 -2.01 -4.89
CA VAL A 93 -12.45 -2.68 -5.43
C VAL A 93 -11.87 -3.53 -4.30
N LEU A 94 -12.09 -4.84 -4.37
CA LEU A 94 -11.57 -5.81 -3.41
C LEU A 94 -10.20 -6.31 -3.86
N ALA A 95 -9.19 -6.09 -3.03
CA ALA A 95 -7.83 -6.55 -3.28
C ALA A 95 -7.38 -7.64 -2.30
N THR A 96 -6.71 -8.68 -2.81
CA THR A 96 -5.97 -9.65 -1.98
C THR A 96 -4.58 -9.92 -2.56
N LYS A 97 -3.77 -10.71 -1.87
CA LYS A 97 -2.34 -10.90 -2.18
C LYS A 97 -1.90 -12.35 -1.99
N ALA A 98 -0.89 -12.75 -2.77
CA ALA A 98 -0.12 -13.98 -2.57
C ALA A 98 1.38 -13.67 -2.66
N GLY A 99 2.26 -14.49 -2.07
CA GLY A 99 3.72 -14.27 -2.11
C GLY A 99 4.41 -14.22 -0.75
N ILE A 100 3.64 -14.30 0.33
CA ILE A 100 4.16 -14.57 1.68
C ILE A 100 3.84 -16.02 2.08
N PRO A 101 4.69 -16.68 2.88
CA PRO A 101 4.39 -17.99 3.45
C PRO A 101 3.05 -17.98 4.18
N HIS A 102 2.22 -18.98 3.90
CA HIS A 102 0.90 -19.19 4.45
C HIS A 102 0.60 -20.71 4.46
N PRO A 103 -0.20 -21.23 5.40
CA PRO A 103 -0.45 -22.67 5.50
C PRO A 103 -1.06 -23.31 4.24
N ASP A 104 -1.87 -22.56 3.48
CA ASP A 104 -2.56 -23.08 2.27
C ASP A 104 -1.61 -23.69 1.24
N GLN A 105 -0.43 -23.11 1.02
CA GLN A 105 0.52 -23.60 0.01
C GLN A 105 1.45 -24.73 0.48
N GLY A 106 1.39 -25.12 1.75
CA GLY A 106 2.32 -26.11 2.33
C GLY A 106 3.78 -25.71 2.10
N GLU A 107 4.56 -26.62 1.51
CA GLU A 107 6.01 -26.44 1.26
C GLU A 107 6.33 -25.74 -0.07
N HIS A 108 5.33 -25.47 -0.91
CA HIS A 108 5.54 -24.83 -2.19
C HIS A 108 6.05 -23.40 -2.02
N ALA A 109 6.92 -22.97 -2.93
CA ALA A 109 7.39 -21.57 -2.91
C ALA A 109 6.18 -20.64 -3.13
N PRO A 110 6.08 -19.50 -2.41
CA PRO A 110 4.86 -18.70 -2.37
C PRO A 110 4.34 -18.23 -3.74
N LEU A 111 5.24 -17.97 -4.70
CA LEU A 111 4.87 -17.56 -6.05
C LEU A 111 5.01 -18.67 -7.10
N SER A 112 5.36 -19.90 -6.71
CA SER A 112 5.30 -21.06 -7.63
C SER A 112 3.88 -21.30 -8.15
N PRO A 113 3.70 -21.97 -9.30
CA PRO A 113 2.37 -22.29 -9.82
C PRO A 113 1.45 -22.96 -8.79
N ALA A 114 1.96 -23.92 -8.03
CA ALA A 114 1.21 -24.59 -6.97
C ALA A 114 0.91 -23.64 -5.79
N GLY A 115 1.89 -22.83 -5.37
CA GLY A 115 1.72 -21.86 -4.29
C GLY A 115 0.69 -20.78 -4.62
N LEU A 116 0.72 -20.24 -5.83
CA LEU A 116 -0.25 -19.26 -6.31
C LEU A 116 -1.66 -19.82 -6.36
N ARG A 117 -1.84 -21.03 -6.93
CA ARG A 117 -3.15 -21.67 -7.02
C ARG A 117 -3.73 -21.93 -5.64
N ALA A 118 -2.92 -22.42 -4.71
CA ALA A 118 -3.33 -22.63 -3.34
C ALA A 118 -3.73 -21.31 -2.65
N ALA A 119 -2.91 -20.27 -2.78
CA ALA A 119 -3.16 -18.98 -2.16
C ALA A 119 -4.44 -18.31 -2.69
N LEU A 120 -4.60 -18.20 -4.02
CA LEU A 120 -5.80 -17.57 -4.59
C LEU A 120 -7.07 -18.39 -4.30
N THR A 121 -7.02 -19.71 -4.45
CA THR A 121 -8.17 -20.58 -4.14
C THR A 121 -8.58 -20.47 -2.66
N GLY A 122 -7.60 -20.44 -1.76
CA GLY A 122 -7.82 -20.24 -0.33
C GLY A 122 -8.46 -18.88 -0.03
N SER A 123 -7.93 -17.81 -0.64
CA SER A 123 -8.46 -16.45 -0.49
C SER A 123 -9.88 -16.32 -1.01
N LEU A 124 -10.17 -16.80 -2.22
CA LEU A 124 -11.52 -16.79 -2.80
C LEU A 124 -12.53 -17.54 -1.92
N LYS A 125 -12.13 -18.70 -1.39
CA LYS A 125 -12.94 -19.48 -0.44
C LYS A 125 -13.19 -18.71 0.85
N ARG A 126 -12.17 -18.10 1.46
CA ARG A 126 -12.31 -17.34 2.72
C ARG A 126 -13.15 -16.09 2.53
N LEU A 127 -12.98 -15.38 1.41
CA LEU A 127 -13.72 -14.18 1.05
C LEU A 127 -15.16 -14.46 0.59
N GLY A 128 -15.50 -15.73 0.29
CA GLY A 128 -16.82 -16.10 -0.19
C GLY A 128 -17.16 -15.50 -1.58
N THR A 129 -16.15 -15.32 -2.44
CA THR A 129 -16.29 -14.71 -3.77
C THR A 129 -15.59 -15.58 -4.83
N ASP A 130 -16.02 -15.47 -6.08
CA ASP A 130 -15.41 -16.16 -7.23
C ASP A 130 -14.25 -15.37 -7.85
N HIS A 131 -14.19 -14.07 -7.59
CA HIS A 131 -13.13 -13.19 -8.10
C HIS A 131 -12.74 -12.07 -7.13
N VAL A 132 -11.53 -11.55 -7.34
CA VAL A 132 -11.06 -10.28 -6.77
C VAL A 132 -10.79 -9.27 -7.87
N ASP A 133 -10.93 -7.98 -7.56
CA ASP A 133 -10.71 -6.93 -8.55
C ASP A 133 -9.22 -6.68 -8.76
N LEU A 134 -8.43 -6.81 -7.69
CA LEU A 134 -7.00 -6.59 -7.73
C LEU A 134 -6.26 -7.70 -6.98
N PHE A 135 -5.36 -8.38 -7.68
CA PHE A 135 -4.54 -9.43 -7.09
C PHE A 135 -3.08 -8.98 -7.05
N TYR A 136 -2.47 -8.98 -5.87
CA TYR A 136 -1.08 -8.56 -5.69
C TYR A 136 -0.12 -9.74 -5.58
N LEU A 137 0.99 -9.65 -6.31
CA LEU A 137 2.22 -10.35 -5.92
C LEU A 137 2.85 -9.60 -4.74
N HIS A 138 2.67 -10.13 -3.53
CA HIS A 138 2.88 -9.45 -2.25
C HIS A 138 4.35 -9.10 -1.97
N GLN A 139 5.29 -9.92 -2.42
CA GLN A 139 6.73 -9.66 -2.36
C GLN A 139 7.45 -10.53 -3.39
N PRO A 140 8.68 -10.16 -3.80
CA PRO A 140 9.50 -10.98 -4.70
C PRO A 140 9.73 -12.40 -4.15
N ASP A 141 9.67 -13.38 -5.05
CA ASP A 141 10.06 -14.77 -4.77
C ASP A 141 11.24 -15.15 -5.67
N ARG A 142 12.43 -15.27 -5.07
CA ARG A 142 13.65 -15.62 -5.80
C ARG A 142 13.80 -17.11 -6.08
N ARG A 143 12.88 -17.95 -5.57
CA ARG A 143 12.91 -19.41 -5.76
C ARG A 143 12.13 -19.87 -6.98
N THR A 144 11.27 -19.01 -7.53
CA THR A 144 10.36 -19.36 -8.62
C THR A 144 10.75 -18.59 -9.89
N PRO A 145 10.93 -19.25 -11.04
CA PRO A 145 11.08 -18.57 -12.31
C PRO A 145 9.90 -17.64 -12.61
N LEU A 146 10.18 -16.41 -13.04
CA LEU A 146 9.14 -15.40 -13.24
C LEU A 146 8.11 -15.78 -14.30
N ALA A 147 8.54 -16.50 -15.34
CA ALA A 147 7.66 -16.99 -16.39
C ALA A 147 6.61 -17.97 -15.85
N ASP A 148 6.97 -18.84 -14.90
CA ASP A 148 6.03 -19.79 -14.28
C ASP A 148 4.99 -19.07 -13.43
N THR A 149 5.44 -18.07 -12.65
CA THR A 149 4.58 -17.17 -11.87
C THR A 149 3.56 -16.48 -12.79
N LEU A 150 4.02 -15.84 -13.87
CA LEU A 150 3.15 -15.04 -14.72
C LEU A 150 2.29 -15.87 -15.66
N ALA A 151 2.74 -17.02 -16.15
CA ALA A 151 1.87 -17.96 -16.84
C ALA A 151 0.70 -18.39 -15.95
N THR A 152 0.95 -18.65 -14.66
CA THR A 152 -0.12 -18.97 -13.70
C THR A 152 -1.07 -17.78 -13.47
N VAL A 153 -0.55 -16.55 -13.41
CA VAL A 153 -1.38 -15.33 -13.31
C VAL A 153 -2.22 -15.12 -14.58
N ALA A 154 -1.69 -15.43 -15.76
CA ALA A 154 -2.43 -15.37 -17.02
C ALA A 154 -3.64 -16.31 -16.99
N GLU A 155 -3.48 -17.52 -16.45
CA GLU A 155 -4.60 -18.45 -16.25
C GLU A 155 -5.65 -17.87 -15.28
N PHE A 156 -5.25 -17.26 -14.17
CA PHE A 156 -6.20 -16.63 -13.23
C PHE A 156 -7.03 -15.53 -13.89
N ALA A 157 -6.41 -14.72 -14.76
CA ALA A 157 -7.10 -13.68 -15.51
C ALA A 157 -8.06 -14.30 -16.55
N ALA A 158 -7.61 -15.33 -17.29
CA ALA A 158 -8.43 -16.05 -18.26
C ALA A 158 -9.65 -16.75 -17.63
N GLU A 159 -9.49 -17.26 -16.40
CA GLU A 159 -10.57 -17.85 -15.60
C GLU A 159 -11.48 -16.80 -14.94
N GLY A 160 -11.17 -15.50 -15.07
CA GLY A 160 -11.94 -14.41 -14.48
C GLY A 160 -11.79 -14.27 -12.96
N LYS A 161 -10.86 -15.00 -12.33
CA LYS A 161 -10.63 -14.96 -10.88
C LYS A 161 -9.96 -13.68 -10.40
N ILE A 162 -9.24 -12.99 -11.29
CA ILE A 162 -8.63 -11.69 -11.03
C ILE A 162 -8.96 -10.74 -12.17
N ARG A 163 -9.27 -9.47 -11.89
CA ARG A 163 -9.50 -8.45 -12.93
C ARG A 163 -8.23 -7.68 -13.30
N ALA A 164 -7.42 -7.35 -12.31
CA ALA A 164 -6.17 -6.61 -12.47
C ALA A 164 -5.04 -7.21 -11.64
N LEU A 165 -3.81 -7.03 -12.11
CA LEU A 165 -2.59 -7.42 -11.41
C LEU A 165 -1.95 -6.21 -10.74
N GLY A 166 -1.57 -6.38 -9.48
CA GLY A 166 -0.69 -5.47 -8.77
C GLY A 166 0.56 -6.17 -8.26
N VAL A 167 1.54 -5.39 -7.82
CA VAL A 167 2.76 -5.89 -7.17
C VAL A 167 3.01 -5.12 -5.88
N SER A 168 3.70 -5.72 -4.91
CA SER A 168 4.04 -5.07 -3.65
C SER A 168 5.46 -5.40 -3.24
N ASN A 169 6.18 -4.46 -2.62
CA ASN A 169 7.56 -4.64 -2.16
C ASN A 169 8.57 -5.07 -3.25
N HIS A 170 8.30 -4.75 -4.51
CA HIS A 170 9.21 -4.99 -5.63
C HIS A 170 10.01 -3.72 -5.94
N ALA A 171 11.30 -3.87 -6.25
CA ALA A 171 12.16 -2.81 -6.74
C ALA A 171 11.79 -2.41 -8.18
N ALA A 172 12.17 -1.20 -8.62
CA ALA A 172 11.84 -0.70 -9.96
C ALA A 172 12.27 -1.68 -11.07
N TRP A 173 13.50 -2.21 -10.98
CA TRP A 173 14.02 -3.17 -11.96
C TRP A 173 13.24 -4.51 -11.96
N GLN A 174 12.77 -4.97 -10.80
CA GLN A 174 11.96 -6.19 -10.71
C GLN A 174 10.60 -5.99 -11.39
N ILE A 175 10.00 -4.81 -11.23
CA ILE A 175 8.72 -4.50 -11.87
C ILE A 175 8.88 -4.37 -13.39
N ALA A 176 10.00 -3.83 -13.86
CA ALA A 176 10.32 -3.81 -15.28
C ALA A 176 10.45 -5.24 -15.86
N GLU A 177 11.14 -6.13 -15.15
CA GLU A 177 11.27 -7.54 -15.54
C GLU A 177 9.91 -8.27 -15.54
N LEU A 178 9.11 -8.09 -14.48
CA LEU A 178 7.73 -8.58 -14.39
C LEU A 178 6.87 -8.11 -15.56
N THR A 179 6.96 -6.83 -15.91
CA THR A 179 6.17 -6.26 -17.01
C THR A 179 6.54 -6.90 -18.34
N ARG A 180 7.84 -7.05 -18.63
CA ARG A 180 8.33 -7.73 -19.83
C ARG A 180 7.87 -9.20 -19.87
N THR A 181 8.04 -9.93 -18.78
CA THR A 181 7.65 -11.35 -18.74
C THR A 181 6.13 -11.53 -18.82
N ALA A 182 5.33 -10.56 -18.35
CA ALA A 182 3.87 -10.58 -18.51
C ALA A 182 3.50 -10.55 -20.00
N GLU A 183 4.17 -9.72 -20.80
CA GLU A 183 3.97 -9.64 -22.25
C GLU A 183 4.30 -10.96 -22.94
N GLU A 184 5.37 -11.64 -22.51
CA GLU A 184 5.83 -12.91 -23.09
C GLU A 184 4.91 -14.08 -22.75
N THR A 185 4.27 -14.05 -21.58
CA THR A 185 3.42 -15.14 -21.06
C THR A 185 1.93 -14.92 -21.29
N GLY A 186 1.53 -13.75 -21.80
CA GLY A 186 0.13 -13.36 -21.96
C GLY A 186 -0.58 -12.97 -20.66
N ALA A 187 0.18 -12.74 -19.58
CA ALA A 187 -0.37 -12.27 -18.31
C ALA A 187 -0.74 -10.77 -18.39
N PRO A 188 -1.69 -10.30 -17.59
CA PRO A 188 -1.90 -8.86 -17.42
C PRO A 188 -0.62 -8.21 -16.88
N ARG A 189 -0.28 -7.03 -17.41
CA ARG A 189 0.79 -6.19 -16.84
C ARG A 189 0.36 -5.65 -15.46
N PRO A 190 1.28 -5.47 -14.51
CA PRO A 190 0.96 -4.78 -13.26
C PRO A 190 0.44 -3.37 -13.54
N VAL A 191 -0.74 -3.04 -13.02
CA VAL A 191 -1.34 -1.70 -13.19
C VAL A 191 -1.06 -0.79 -11.99
N ILE A 192 -0.70 -1.38 -10.85
CA ILE A 192 -0.44 -0.67 -9.61
C ILE A 192 0.60 -1.40 -8.76
N ALA A 193 1.47 -0.63 -8.12
CA ALA A 193 2.43 -1.12 -7.15
C ALA A 193 2.12 -0.57 -5.75
N GLN A 194 2.07 -1.45 -4.76
CA GLN A 194 1.88 -1.10 -3.36
C GLN A 194 3.26 -0.97 -2.68
N GLN A 195 3.65 0.25 -2.31
CA GLN A 195 5.01 0.56 -1.84
C GLN A 195 5.05 1.24 -0.47
N LEU A 196 6.13 0.99 0.26
CA LEU A 196 6.39 1.67 1.52
C LEU A 196 6.81 3.11 1.27
N HIS A 197 6.04 4.07 1.76
CA HIS A 197 6.44 5.47 1.75
C HIS A 197 5.82 6.24 2.91
N ASN A 198 6.63 7.07 3.57
CA ASN A 198 6.22 8.06 4.55
C ASN A 198 7.41 8.99 4.86
N LEU A 199 7.20 9.96 5.76
CA LEU A 199 8.23 10.92 6.19
C LEU A 199 9.53 10.28 6.71
N LEU A 200 9.49 9.02 7.17
CA LEU A 200 10.64 8.27 7.71
C LEU A 200 11.16 7.20 6.75
N ALA A 201 10.46 6.93 5.64
CA ALA A 201 10.78 5.87 4.69
C ALA A 201 10.63 6.41 3.27
N ARG A 202 11.73 6.97 2.74
CA ARG A 202 11.75 7.71 1.47
C ARG A 202 12.64 7.10 0.40
N ARG A 203 13.14 5.87 0.62
CA ARG A 203 14.02 5.18 -0.34
C ARG A 203 13.40 4.96 -1.73
N ILE A 204 12.08 4.98 -1.86
CA ILE A 204 11.43 4.93 -3.17
C ILE A 204 11.78 6.13 -4.07
N GLU A 205 12.13 7.27 -3.48
CA GLU A 205 12.44 8.51 -4.20
C GLU A 205 13.74 8.42 -5.01
N GLU A 206 14.60 7.43 -4.73
CA GLU A 206 15.91 7.30 -5.39
C GLU A 206 15.81 6.78 -6.83
N GLU A 207 14.84 5.92 -7.13
CA GLU A 207 14.66 5.34 -8.48
C GLU A 207 13.20 5.02 -8.82
N TYR A 208 12.42 4.51 -7.85
CA TYR A 208 11.09 3.99 -8.11
C TYR A 208 10.11 5.08 -8.52
N THR A 209 10.19 6.27 -7.93
CA THR A 209 9.28 7.37 -8.26
C THR A 209 9.39 7.80 -9.73
N GLU A 210 10.61 7.91 -10.26
CA GLU A 210 10.86 8.20 -11.67
C GLU A 210 10.38 7.04 -12.56
N TYR A 211 10.68 5.79 -12.17
CA TYR A 211 10.18 4.62 -12.88
C TYR A 211 8.66 4.60 -12.98
N ALA A 212 7.94 4.84 -11.87
CA ALA A 212 6.49 4.88 -11.85
C ALA A 212 5.92 6.00 -12.74
N ALA A 213 6.53 7.19 -12.71
CA ALA A 213 6.15 8.31 -13.54
C ALA A 213 6.31 8.01 -15.04
N VAL A 214 7.47 7.46 -15.45
CA VAL A 214 7.77 7.17 -16.87
C VAL A 214 6.99 5.98 -17.40
N SER A 215 6.79 4.94 -16.59
CA SER A 215 6.03 3.74 -17.00
C SER A 215 4.51 3.92 -16.96
N GLY A 216 4.02 4.96 -16.27
CA GLY A 216 2.60 5.15 -15.99
C GLY A 216 2.04 4.21 -14.92
N LEU A 217 2.91 3.45 -14.22
CA LEU A 217 2.52 2.57 -13.14
C LEU A 217 1.97 3.38 -11.97
N ARG A 218 0.81 2.97 -11.47
CA ARG A 218 0.17 3.62 -10.33
C ARG A 218 0.81 3.18 -9.02
N THR A 219 0.81 4.06 -8.02
CA THR A 219 1.40 3.75 -6.71
C THR A 219 0.38 3.86 -5.59
N MET A 220 0.16 2.75 -4.87
CA MET A 220 -0.54 2.74 -3.60
C MET A 220 0.48 2.76 -2.46
N VAL A 221 0.49 3.82 -1.67
CA VAL A 221 1.40 3.93 -0.53
C VAL A 221 0.83 3.21 0.68
N TYR A 222 1.62 2.34 1.31
CA TYR A 222 1.30 1.73 2.59
C TYR A 222 2.20 2.26 3.72
N ASN A 223 1.78 2.01 4.97
CA ASN A 223 2.46 2.49 6.18
C ASN A 223 2.60 4.03 6.23
N PRO A 224 1.56 4.82 5.90
CA PRO A 224 1.68 6.27 5.84
C PRO A 224 2.09 6.92 7.17
N LEU A 225 1.77 6.27 8.30
CA LEU A 225 2.10 6.72 9.65
C LEU A 225 3.26 5.93 10.29
N GLY A 226 4.02 5.14 9.52
CA GLY A 226 5.14 4.36 10.04
C GLY A 226 4.75 3.37 11.15
N GLY A 227 3.63 2.66 10.97
CA GLY A 227 3.06 1.76 11.99
C GLY A 227 2.50 2.48 13.23
N GLY A 228 2.34 3.81 13.18
CA GLY A 228 1.91 4.63 14.30
C GLY A 228 3.05 5.43 14.95
N LEU A 229 4.29 5.29 14.47
CA LEU A 229 5.40 6.09 14.96
C LEU A 229 5.20 7.60 14.68
N LEU A 230 4.64 7.95 13.52
CA LEU A 230 4.27 9.31 13.13
C LEU A 230 2.97 9.81 13.79
N THR A 231 2.57 9.22 14.92
CA THR A 231 1.59 9.83 15.84
C THR A 231 2.27 10.67 16.91
N GLY A 232 3.59 10.55 17.06
CA GLY A 232 4.36 11.25 18.09
C GLY A 232 4.16 10.69 19.51
N ARG A 233 3.38 9.62 19.70
CA ARG A 233 3.08 9.05 21.02
C ARG A 233 4.19 8.16 21.62
N HIS A 234 5.09 7.65 20.77
CA HIS A 234 6.14 6.72 21.18
C HIS A 234 7.42 7.47 21.57
N ARG A 235 8.22 6.88 22.47
CA ARG A 235 9.52 7.40 22.91
C ARG A 235 10.56 6.30 22.78
N PHE A 236 11.76 6.66 22.29
CA PHE A 236 12.85 5.70 22.20
C PHE A 236 13.24 5.21 23.61
N GLY A 237 13.57 3.93 23.75
CA GLY A 237 13.88 3.30 25.04
C GLY A 237 12.67 2.95 25.92
N THR A 238 11.44 3.29 25.51
CA THR A 238 10.21 2.85 26.21
C THR A 238 9.49 1.80 25.38
N ASP A 239 9.30 0.60 25.93
CA ASP A 239 8.54 -0.45 25.24
C ASP A 239 7.03 -0.18 25.31
N PRO A 240 6.32 -0.09 24.16
CA PRO A 240 4.87 0.09 24.16
C PRO A 240 4.15 -1.17 24.63
N ALA A 241 3.10 -1.01 25.44
CA ALA A 241 2.25 -2.12 25.87
C ALA A 241 1.24 -2.55 24.79
N THR A 242 0.71 -1.60 24.02
CA THR A 242 -0.40 -1.83 23.08
C THR A 242 -0.15 -1.27 21.68
N GLY A 243 -0.92 -1.76 20.71
CA GLY A 243 -0.88 -1.37 19.31
C GLY A 243 0.22 -2.06 18.52
N ARG A 244 0.53 -1.51 17.34
CA ARG A 244 1.43 -2.14 16.35
C ARG A 244 2.82 -2.49 16.86
N PHE A 245 3.35 -1.75 17.83
CA PHE A 245 4.67 -1.97 18.43
C PHE A 245 4.59 -2.66 19.82
N GLY A 246 3.39 -3.02 20.27
CA GLY A 246 3.13 -3.65 21.56
C GLY A 246 2.55 -5.06 21.40
N ASP A 247 1.24 -5.18 21.51
CA ASP A 247 0.48 -6.45 21.59
C ASP A 247 0.10 -7.08 20.24
N SER A 248 0.34 -6.40 19.11
CA SER A 248 0.14 -6.99 17.78
C SER A 248 1.15 -8.10 17.48
N GLU A 249 0.73 -9.15 16.78
CA GLU A 249 1.61 -10.23 16.30
C GLU A 249 2.79 -9.72 15.44
N LEU A 250 2.66 -8.51 14.90
CA LEU A 250 3.65 -7.88 14.01
C LEU A 250 4.67 -7.00 14.74
N ALA A 251 4.58 -6.90 16.08
CA ALA A 251 5.39 -5.96 16.86
C ALA A 251 6.90 -6.12 16.64
N ALA A 252 7.41 -7.35 16.63
CA ALA A 252 8.84 -7.62 16.41
C ALA A 252 9.31 -7.10 15.03
N MET A 253 8.55 -7.38 13.96
CA MET A 253 8.86 -6.92 12.61
C MET A 253 8.83 -5.40 12.52
N TYR A 254 7.83 -4.75 13.13
CA TYR A 254 7.73 -3.28 13.11
C TYR A 254 8.82 -2.62 13.95
N LYS A 255 9.20 -3.19 15.10
CA LYS A 255 10.34 -2.71 15.87
C LYS A 255 11.64 -2.82 15.08
N GLN A 256 11.89 -3.95 14.41
CA GLN A 256 13.04 -4.10 13.52
C GLN A 256 13.06 -3.04 12.41
N ARG A 257 11.88 -2.66 11.91
CA ARG A 257 11.75 -1.67 10.83
C ARG A 257 11.98 -0.22 11.29
N TYR A 258 11.43 0.18 12.43
CA TYR A 258 11.32 1.60 12.80
C TYR A 258 11.95 1.96 14.15
N TRP A 259 12.34 0.99 14.99
CA TRP A 259 12.79 1.24 16.36
C TRP A 259 14.28 1.63 16.42
N ASN A 260 14.59 2.78 15.83
CA ASN A 260 15.94 3.31 15.66
C ASN A 260 15.99 4.76 16.17
N GLU A 261 17.05 5.11 16.90
CA GLU A 261 17.20 6.41 17.57
C GLU A 261 17.11 7.60 16.59
N ASP A 262 17.75 7.51 15.43
CA ASP A 262 17.73 8.58 14.41
C ASP A 262 16.32 8.81 13.87
N LEU A 263 15.53 7.74 13.69
CA LEU A 263 14.13 7.86 13.27
C LEU A 263 13.29 8.54 14.36
N PHE A 264 13.52 8.26 15.63
CA PHE A 264 12.86 8.95 16.74
C PHE A 264 13.26 10.43 16.83
N ALA A 265 14.54 10.75 16.60
CA ALA A 265 15.01 12.13 16.53
C ALA A 265 14.33 12.90 15.39
N ALA A 266 14.14 12.27 14.22
CA ALA A 266 13.36 12.86 13.13
C ALA A 266 11.87 13.02 13.48
N VAL A 267 11.26 12.06 14.17
CA VAL A 267 9.87 12.21 14.66
C VAL A 267 9.74 13.44 15.57
N ALA A 268 10.72 13.70 16.44
CA ALA A 268 10.72 14.89 17.29
C ALA A 268 10.80 16.19 16.46
N GLN A 269 11.66 16.24 15.44
CA GLN A 269 11.74 17.39 14.52
C GLN A 269 10.44 17.61 13.73
N LEU A 270 9.87 16.53 13.18
CA LEU A 270 8.60 16.59 12.45
C LEU A 270 7.44 16.99 13.36
N THR A 271 7.46 16.58 14.63
CA THR A 271 6.47 17.02 15.64
C THR A 271 6.54 18.53 15.83
N ALA A 272 7.74 19.10 15.98
CA ALA A 272 7.91 20.55 16.12
C ALA A 272 7.44 21.31 14.86
N ILE A 273 7.67 20.76 13.66
CA ILE A 273 7.14 21.33 12.40
C ILE A 273 5.60 21.30 12.39
N ALA A 274 5.00 20.17 12.77
CA ALA A 274 3.55 20.02 12.83
C ALA A 274 2.93 21.03 13.82
N GLU A 275 3.49 21.14 15.02
CA GLU A 275 3.05 22.09 16.06
C GLU A 275 3.17 23.54 15.59
N GLY A 276 4.28 23.91 14.94
CA GLY A 276 4.46 25.25 14.36
C GLY A 276 3.43 25.59 13.27
N ALA A 277 2.95 24.58 12.54
CA ALA A 277 1.89 24.71 11.55
C ALA A 277 0.47 24.59 12.14
N GLY A 278 0.33 24.32 13.44
CA GLY A 278 -0.96 24.10 14.09
C GLY A 278 -1.66 22.80 13.68
N LEU A 279 -0.91 21.78 13.26
CA LEU A 279 -1.44 20.51 12.76
C LEU A 279 -1.04 19.33 13.68
N PRO A 280 -1.90 18.31 13.85
CA PRO A 280 -1.46 17.01 14.35
C PRO A 280 -0.38 16.40 13.44
N LEU A 281 0.62 15.72 14.00
CA LEU A 281 1.67 15.05 13.21
C LEU A 281 1.08 14.00 12.23
N THR A 282 -0.01 13.34 12.62
CA THR A 282 -0.73 12.40 11.75
C THR A 282 -1.28 13.09 10.51
N GLU A 283 -1.88 14.27 10.67
CA GLU A 283 -2.41 15.07 9.57
C GLU A 283 -1.28 15.57 8.66
N LEU A 284 -0.19 16.08 9.25
CA LEU A 284 1.01 16.48 8.50
C LEU A 284 1.51 15.33 7.62
N ALA A 285 1.67 14.13 8.19
CA ALA A 285 2.17 12.96 7.47
C ALA A 285 1.26 12.53 6.30
N LEU A 286 -0.07 12.50 6.52
CA LEU A 286 -1.04 12.12 5.50
C LEU A 286 -1.10 13.13 4.35
N ARG A 287 -1.19 14.43 4.69
CA ARG A 287 -1.26 15.50 3.68
C ARG A 287 0.04 15.62 2.88
N TRP A 288 1.20 15.45 3.53
CA TRP A 288 2.50 15.43 2.86
C TRP A 288 2.56 14.30 1.81
N LEU A 289 2.13 13.08 2.17
CA LEU A 289 2.10 11.94 1.24
C LEU A 289 1.17 12.18 0.05
N LEU A 290 -0.02 12.74 0.30
CA LEU A 290 -1.00 13.00 -0.76
C LEU A 290 -0.54 14.09 -1.73
N ASP A 291 0.37 14.98 -1.32
CA ASP A 291 0.95 15.95 -2.24
C ASP A 291 2.04 15.35 -3.14
N ARG A 292 2.57 14.15 -2.82
CA ARG A 292 3.63 13.53 -3.62
C ARG A 292 3.10 13.03 -4.97
N PRO A 293 3.79 13.31 -6.09
CA PRO A 293 3.44 12.77 -7.41
C PRO A 293 3.41 11.24 -7.47
N SER A 294 4.20 10.61 -6.60
CA SER A 294 4.33 9.16 -6.45
C SER A 294 3.23 8.53 -5.57
N THR A 295 2.21 9.27 -5.14
CA THR A 295 1.11 8.75 -4.32
C THR A 295 -0.21 8.87 -5.07
N ASP A 296 -0.58 7.83 -5.82
CA ASP A 296 -1.89 7.76 -6.48
C ASP A 296 -3.00 7.37 -5.50
N ALA A 297 -2.70 6.45 -4.57
CA ALA A 297 -3.61 6.01 -3.53
C ALA A 297 -2.87 5.84 -2.19
N LEU A 298 -3.59 5.99 -1.08
CA LEU A 298 -3.06 5.89 0.27
C LEU A 298 -3.83 4.81 1.05
N LEU A 299 -3.10 3.78 1.47
CA LEU A 299 -3.65 2.69 2.26
C LEU A 299 -3.69 3.07 3.75
N LEU A 300 -4.91 3.31 4.24
CA LEU A 300 -5.17 3.67 5.63
C LEU A 300 -5.38 2.40 6.46
N GLY A 301 -4.57 2.24 7.50
CA GLY A 301 -4.78 1.24 8.53
C GLY A 301 -5.18 1.90 9.85
N GLY A 302 -5.74 1.12 10.76
CA GLY A 302 -6.10 1.57 12.10
C GLY A 302 -6.56 0.41 12.97
N SER A 303 -6.70 0.68 14.27
CA SER A 303 -7.28 -0.27 15.22
C SER A 303 -8.54 0.26 15.91
N GLN A 304 -9.00 1.46 15.54
CA GLN A 304 -10.17 2.12 16.09
C GLN A 304 -10.82 2.96 14.98
N VAL A 305 -12.15 3.01 14.96
CA VAL A 305 -12.91 3.71 13.91
C VAL A 305 -12.73 5.23 13.99
N GLU A 306 -12.54 5.79 15.17
CA GLU A 306 -12.30 7.22 15.39
C GLU A 306 -11.00 7.67 14.73
N HIS A 307 -9.93 6.88 14.85
CA HIS A 307 -8.66 7.14 14.16
C HIS A 307 -8.83 7.08 12.64
N LEU A 308 -9.62 6.14 12.12
CA LEU A 308 -9.90 6.06 10.68
C LEU A 308 -10.63 7.31 10.19
N ARG A 309 -11.70 7.73 10.89
CA ARG A 309 -12.47 8.94 10.55
C ARG A 309 -11.57 10.19 10.59
N ALA A 310 -10.75 10.34 11.61
CA ALA A 310 -9.81 11.45 11.73
C ALA A 310 -8.78 11.44 10.59
N ASN A 311 -8.24 10.27 10.23
CA ASN A 311 -7.28 10.14 9.13
C ASN A 311 -7.92 10.48 7.77
N ILE A 312 -9.17 10.05 7.53
CA ILE A 312 -9.90 10.40 6.30
C ILE A 312 -10.12 11.91 6.23
N ALA A 313 -10.57 12.54 7.31
CA ALA A 313 -10.77 13.99 7.35
C ALA A 313 -9.46 14.77 7.13
N ALA A 314 -8.37 14.36 7.79
CA ALA A 314 -7.05 14.95 7.63
C ALA A 314 -6.54 14.85 6.19
N ALA A 315 -6.72 13.70 5.55
CA ALA A 315 -6.36 13.48 4.15
C ALA A 315 -7.15 14.36 3.16
N GLN A 316 -8.33 14.83 3.55
CA GLN A 316 -9.21 15.67 2.74
C GLN A 316 -9.03 17.18 3.00
N ALA A 317 -8.19 17.57 3.96
CA ALA A 317 -7.96 18.97 4.35
C ALA A 317 -7.15 19.81 3.34
N GLY A 318 -6.79 19.23 2.19
CA GLY A 318 -6.06 19.90 1.12
C GLY A 318 -4.53 19.90 1.31
N PRO A 319 -3.79 20.52 0.39
CA PRO A 319 -2.33 20.52 0.41
C PRO A 319 -1.77 21.25 1.62
N LEU A 320 -0.55 20.90 2.02
CA LEU A 320 0.21 21.65 3.03
C LEU A 320 0.75 22.97 2.45
N PRO A 321 0.99 23.98 3.29
CA PRO A 321 1.84 25.11 2.90
C PRO A 321 3.21 24.63 2.37
N ALA A 322 3.76 25.38 1.41
CA ALA A 322 5.00 24.97 0.73
C ALA A 322 6.21 24.93 1.69
N ASP A 323 6.31 25.91 2.59
CA ASP A 323 7.35 25.99 3.62
C ASP A 323 7.30 24.82 4.62
N VAL A 324 6.09 24.40 5.01
CA VAL A 324 5.89 23.22 5.87
C VAL A 324 6.34 21.94 5.15
N THR A 325 6.00 21.82 3.87
CA THR A 325 6.44 20.70 3.02
C THR A 325 7.96 20.66 2.87
N GLU A 326 8.60 21.80 2.58
CA GLU A 326 10.05 21.93 2.47
C GLU A 326 10.77 21.58 3.77
N ALA A 327 10.23 21.99 4.92
CA ALA A 327 10.78 21.64 6.23
C ALA A 327 10.72 20.12 6.48
N CYS A 328 9.61 19.47 6.14
CA CYS A 328 9.49 18.01 6.19
C CYS A 328 10.50 17.33 5.27
N ASP A 329 10.67 17.90 4.06
CA ASP A 329 11.58 17.35 3.06
C ASP A 329 13.05 17.41 3.53
N ALA A 330 13.44 18.49 4.21
CA ALA A 330 14.75 18.66 4.81
C ALA A 330 15.05 17.60 5.91
N VAL A 331 14.07 17.30 6.79
CA VAL A 331 14.23 16.25 7.80
C VAL A 331 14.45 14.89 7.14
N GLY A 332 13.62 14.55 6.16
CA GLY A 332 13.75 13.26 5.48
C GLY A 332 15.05 13.12 4.69
N ALA A 333 15.57 14.21 4.09
CA ALA A 333 16.85 14.17 3.37
C ALA A 333 18.04 13.79 4.27
N ALA A 334 17.97 14.08 5.57
CA ALA A 334 18.99 13.73 6.55
C ALA A 334 18.95 12.24 7.00
N LEU A 335 17.88 11.50 6.68
CA LEU A 335 17.63 10.14 7.19
C LEU A 335 18.18 8.99 6.32
N ARG A 336 18.93 9.24 5.24
CA ARG A 336 19.21 8.24 4.19
C ARG A 336 19.68 6.86 4.70
N GLY A 337 20.56 6.82 5.70
CA GLY A 337 21.05 5.58 6.32
C GLY A 337 19.95 4.73 6.98
N PRO A 338 19.30 5.22 8.05
CA PRO A 338 18.33 4.46 8.85
C PRO A 338 16.99 4.17 8.17
N MET A 339 16.70 4.73 7.00
CA MET A 339 15.41 4.50 6.32
C MET A 339 15.13 3.01 6.08
N PRO A 340 13.89 2.54 6.31
CA PRO A 340 13.46 1.21 5.89
C PRO A 340 13.61 0.99 4.39
N ALA A 341 13.97 -0.25 4.00
CA ALA A 341 13.91 -0.68 2.60
C ALA A 341 12.45 -0.79 2.15
N TYR A 342 12.18 -0.38 0.90
CA TYR A 342 10.85 -0.46 0.29
C TYR A 342 10.61 -1.78 -0.44
N ASN A 343 11.69 -2.44 -0.87
CA ASN A 343 11.67 -3.71 -1.60
C ASN A 343 12.33 -4.85 -0.81
N ARG A 344 12.23 -6.08 -1.33
CA ARG A 344 12.78 -7.31 -0.73
C ARG A 344 13.57 -8.16 -1.75
#